data_AF-A0A6L3CDM9-F1
#
_entry.id   AF-A0A6L3CDM9-F1
#
_cell.length_a   1.000
_cell.length_b   1.000
_cell.length_c   1.000
_cell.angle_alpha   90.00
_cell.angle_beta   90.00
_cell.angle_gamma   90.00
#
_symmetry.space_group_name_H-M   'P 1'
#
loop_
_entity.id
_entity.type
_entity.pdbx_description
1 polymer ?
#
loop_
_entity_poly.entity_id
_entity_poly.type
_entity_poly.pdbx_seq_one_letter_code
_entity_poly.pdbx_strand_id
1 'polypeptide(L)'
;MDPGLNKHQRELVNTAERIAHECLAPRAAEVDASGTNPRESWHDVWQNGLLTIGVPKKYGGHELDMLTYVMVIEKLAAGCTNTGMTVHMHSTVMRFISALGTDQQKALYYPEIVDDGKLFGSWGSEPETRGGSAFRHTTITPDGEGYVLNGVKHFCTMAGGAHRYMIHCNAQNTTDPIGSQLLALIPHDVAGLSQLDVWNTLGMRGTVSPSMKLDKCAVTKDGVLGEPGQGFYTGVTQGFSIGFAAAYIGAAQAALDFTREVCLNQSF
;
A
#
# COMPACT_ATOMS: atom_id res chain seq x y z
N MET A 1 14.97 -6.23 -23.76
CA MET A 1 14.47 -5.04 -24.49
C MET A 1 14.70 -3.84 -23.60
N ASP A 2 15.24 -2.74 -24.12
CA ASP A 2 15.36 -1.48 -23.37
C ASP A 2 13.98 -0.78 -23.37
N PRO A 3 13.33 -0.56 -22.22
CA PRO A 3 12.00 0.03 -22.17
C PRO A 3 11.96 1.54 -22.48
N GLY A 4 13.08 2.14 -22.90
CA GLY A 4 13.14 3.56 -23.27
C GLY A 4 13.16 4.50 -22.07
N LEU A 5 13.65 4.03 -20.91
CA LEU A 5 13.73 4.85 -19.70
C LEU A 5 14.73 6.00 -19.87
N ASN A 6 14.32 7.19 -19.41
CA ASN A 6 15.23 8.32 -19.23
C ASN A 6 16.22 8.06 -18.08
N LYS A 7 17.22 8.94 -17.94
CA LYS A 7 18.28 8.81 -16.94
C LYS A 7 17.75 8.67 -15.51
N HIS A 8 16.81 9.53 -15.12
CA HIS A 8 16.25 9.53 -13.76
C HIS A 8 15.43 8.27 -13.46
N GLN A 9 14.58 7.84 -14.42
CA GLN A 9 13.81 6.61 -14.29
C GLN A 9 14.73 5.39 -14.13
N ARG A 10 15.81 5.34 -14.91
CA ARG A 10 16.82 4.28 -14.84
C ARG A 10 17.56 4.27 -13.50
N GLU A 11 17.92 5.45 -12.98
CA GLU A 11 18.55 5.59 -11.65
C GLU A 11 17.65 5.03 -10.53
N LEU A 12 16.35 5.30 -10.58
CA LEU A 12 15.41 4.78 -9.59
C LEU A 12 15.24 3.26 -9.66
N VAL A 13 15.12 2.71 -10.88
CA VAL A 13 15.04 1.25 -11.07
C VAL A 13 16.33 0.57 -10.60
N ASN A 14 17.49 1.13 -10.94
CA ASN A 14 18.79 0.60 -10.49
C ASN A 14 18.93 0.70 -8.96
N THR A 15 18.42 1.77 -8.35
CA THR A 15 18.40 1.92 -6.89
C THR A 15 17.53 0.86 -6.24
N ALA A 16 16.34 0.59 -6.79
CA ALA A 16 15.44 -0.45 -6.33
C ALA A 16 16.08 -1.84 -6.42
N GLU A 17 16.76 -2.14 -7.53
CA GLU A 17 17.50 -3.39 -7.72
C GLU A 17 18.65 -3.55 -6.72
N ARG A 18 19.43 -2.49 -6.53
CA ARG A 18 20.55 -2.49 -5.58
C ARG A 18 20.06 -2.77 -4.15
N ILE A 19 19.06 -2.03 -3.65
CA ILE A 19 18.58 -2.26 -2.28
C ILE A 19 17.83 -3.59 -2.14
N ALA A 20 17.19 -4.07 -3.21
CA ALA A 20 16.57 -5.39 -3.21
C ALA A 20 17.60 -6.49 -2.91
N HIS A 21 18.79 -6.41 -3.53
CA HIS A 21 19.88 -7.35 -3.30
C HIS A 21 20.63 -7.09 -1.98
N GLU A 22 21.01 -5.85 -1.69
CA GLU A 22 21.89 -5.51 -0.56
C GLU A 22 21.16 -5.48 0.79
N CYS A 23 19.86 -5.15 0.80
CA CYS A 23 19.11 -4.85 2.03
C CYS A 23 17.90 -5.77 2.22
N LEU A 24 17.13 -6.04 1.17
CA LEU A 24 15.85 -6.75 1.29
C LEU A 24 16.03 -8.27 1.29
N ALA A 25 16.74 -8.81 0.31
CA ALA A 25 16.97 -10.26 0.16
C ALA A 25 17.62 -10.90 1.39
N PRO A 26 18.64 -10.31 2.04
CA PRO A 26 19.26 -10.89 3.24
C PRO A 26 18.29 -11.03 4.42
N ARG A 27 17.26 -10.17 4.50
CA ARG A 27 16.25 -10.20 5.56
C ARG A 27 15.01 -11.02 5.21
N ALA A 28 14.82 -11.40 3.94
CA ALA A 28 13.54 -11.93 3.44
C ALA A 28 13.11 -13.22 4.16
N ALA A 29 14.06 -14.12 4.46
CA ALA A 29 13.78 -15.37 5.17
C ALA A 29 13.32 -15.13 6.63
N GLU A 30 13.96 -14.20 7.34
CA GLU A 30 13.60 -13.85 8.72
C GLU A 30 12.25 -13.12 8.79
N VAL A 31 11.98 -12.24 7.82
CA VAL A 31 10.67 -11.58 7.68
C VAL A 31 9.56 -12.61 7.48
N ASP A 32 9.78 -13.63 6.65
CA ASP A 32 8.79 -14.70 6.47
C ASP A 32 8.63 -15.54 7.75
N ALA A 33 9.74 -15.99 8.34
CA ALA A 33 9.74 -16.85 9.52
C ALA A 33 9.03 -16.19 10.72
N SER A 34 9.36 -14.92 11.00
CA SER A 34 8.79 -14.15 12.11
C SER A 34 7.35 -13.71 11.84
N GLY A 35 6.95 -13.54 10.58
CA GLY A 35 5.62 -13.04 10.21
C GLY A 35 5.35 -11.62 10.74
N THR A 36 6.40 -10.81 10.85
CA THR A 36 6.31 -9.43 11.34
C THR A 36 6.50 -8.42 10.22
N ASN A 37 6.02 -7.19 10.43
CA ASN A 37 6.21 -6.12 9.47
C ASN A 37 7.71 -5.83 9.25
N PRO A 38 8.20 -5.76 7.99
CA PRO A 38 9.62 -5.60 7.69
C PRO A 38 10.05 -4.12 7.83
N ARG A 39 10.01 -3.60 9.06
CA ARG A 39 10.25 -2.17 9.33
C ARG A 39 11.63 -1.69 8.87
N GLU A 40 12.67 -2.50 9.02
CA GLU A 40 14.01 -2.16 8.53
C GLU A 40 14.04 -2.06 7.00
N SER A 41 13.41 -3.00 6.31
CA SER A 41 13.26 -2.95 4.84
C SER A 41 12.50 -1.70 4.37
N TRP A 42 11.45 -1.32 5.09
CA TRP A 42 10.71 -0.09 4.79
C TRP A 42 11.57 1.17 5.01
N HIS A 43 12.38 1.18 6.06
CA HIS A 43 13.32 2.26 6.32
C HIS A 43 14.35 2.38 5.19
N ASP A 44 14.92 1.28 4.71
CA ASP A 44 15.86 1.29 3.58
C ASP A 44 15.20 1.80 2.30
N VAL A 45 13.96 1.39 2.02
CA VAL A 45 13.16 1.91 0.90
C VAL A 45 12.99 3.43 1.00
N TRP A 46 12.68 3.96 2.19
CA TRP A 46 12.53 5.41 2.40
C TRP A 46 13.84 6.17 2.27
N GLN A 47 14.92 5.71 2.92
CA GLN A 47 16.25 6.34 2.86
C GLN A 47 16.81 6.43 1.43
N ASN A 48 16.34 5.57 0.52
CA ASN A 48 16.72 5.57 -0.89
C ASN A 48 15.68 6.27 -1.79
N GLY A 49 14.73 7.01 -1.23
CA GLY A 49 13.72 7.79 -1.97
C GLY A 49 12.60 6.96 -2.59
N LEU A 50 12.60 5.63 -2.43
CA LEU A 50 11.66 4.75 -3.13
C LEU A 50 10.28 4.68 -2.46
N LEU A 51 10.15 5.16 -1.22
CA LEU A 51 8.84 5.29 -0.57
C LEU A 51 8.01 6.43 -1.18
N THR A 52 8.66 7.47 -1.72
CA THR A 52 8.02 8.71 -2.20
C THR A 52 7.65 8.66 -3.69
N ILE A 53 7.70 7.48 -4.31
CA ILE A 53 7.47 7.31 -5.76
C ILE A 53 6.07 7.72 -6.23
N GLY A 54 5.08 7.64 -5.34
CA GLY A 54 3.71 8.09 -5.61
C GLY A 54 3.45 9.56 -5.24
N VAL A 55 4.43 10.27 -4.67
CA VAL A 55 4.29 11.66 -4.20
C VAL A 55 4.68 12.63 -5.34
N PRO A 56 3.92 13.72 -5.58
CA PRO A 56 4.27 14.71 -6.59
C PRO A 56 5.60 15.44 -6.31
N LYS A 57 6.32 15.87 -7.36
CA LYS A 57 7.62 16.54 -7.22
C LYS A 57 7.57 17.81 -6.39
N LYS A 58 6.49 18.59 -6.50
CA LYS A 58 6.29 19.82 -5.72
C LYS A 58 6.25 19.61 -4.20
N TYR A 59 6.05 18.36 -3.77
CA TYR A 59 6.07 17.95 -2.36
C TYR A 59 7.30 17.11 -2.00
N GLY A 60 8.33 17.05 -2.86
CA GLY A 60 9.56 16.30 -2.59
C GLY A 60 9.55 14.82 -3.01
N GLY A 61 8.54 14.38 -3.77
CA GLY A 61 8.47 13.02 -4.33
C GLY A 61 9.04 12.89 -5.74
N HIS A 62 8.87 11.72 -6.35
CA HIS A 62 9.37 11.42 -7.70
C HIS A 62 8.34 11.59 -8.81
N GLU A 63 7.04 11.62 -8.49
CA GLU A 63 5.94 11.73 -9.47
C GLU A 63 6.11 10.72 -10.62
N LEU A 64 6.28 9.44 -10.27
CA LEU A 64 6.59 8.43 -11.27
C LEU A 64 5.41 8.15 -12.20
N ASP A 65 5.75 7.93 -13.47
CA ASP A 65 4.85 7.31 -14.43
C ASP A 65 4.64 5.82 -14.08
N MET A 66 3.57 5.24 -14.63
CA MET A 66 3.18 3.86 -14.32
C MET A 66 4.22 2.82 -14.72
N LEU A 67 4.98 3.02 -15.81
CA LEU A 67 5.99 2.06 -16.25
C LEU A 67 7.15 2.00 -15.26
N THR A 68 7.71 3.16 -14.92
CA THR A 68 8.81 3.24 -13.95
C THR A 68 8.38 2.74 -12.58
N TYR A 69 7.17 3.12 -12.15
CA TYR A 69 6.56 2.61 -10.92
C TYR A 69 6.51 1.08 -10.88
N VAL A 70 6.02 0.43 -11.94
CA VAL A 70 5.94 -1.03 -12.03
C VAL A 70 7.33 -1.67 -11.93
N MET A 71 8.31 -1.13 -12.66
CA MET A 71 9.68 -1.66 -12.62
C MET A 71 10.31 -1.52 -11.23
N VAL A 72 10.05 -0.43 -10.51
CA VAL A 72 10.51 -0.28 -9.12
C VAL A 72 9.88 -1.35 -8.22
N ILE A 73 8.56 -1.54 -8.27
CA ILE A 73 7.88 -2.57 -7.47
C ILE A 73 8.40 -3.97 -7.80
N GLU A 74 8.59 -4.27 -9.09
CA GLU A 74 9.16 -5.54 -9.57
C GLU A 74 10.54 -5.80 -8.96
N LYS A 75 11.45 -4.82 -9.02
CA LYS A 75 12.80 -4.94 -8.43
C LYS A 75 12.77 -5.13 -6.92
N LEU A 76 11.97 -4.35 -6.18
CA LEU A 76 11.83 -4.52 -4.74
C LEU A 76 11.28 -5.90 -4.37
N ALA A 77 10.30 -6.39 -5.13
CA ALA A 77 9.66 -7.67 -4.88
C ALA A 77 10.55 -8.88 -5.19
N ALA A 78 11.54 -8.73 -6.08
CA ALA A 78 12.57 -9.72 -6.33
C ALA A 78 13.49 -9.94 -5.11
N GLY A 79 13.76 -8.87 -4.33
CA GLY A 79 14.49 -9.00 -3.08
C GLY A 79 13.62 -9.52 -1.94
N CYS A 80 12.44 -8.91 -1.75
CA CYS A 80 11.46 -9.36 -0.76
C CYS A 80 10.04 -9.01 -1.21
N THR A 81 9.25 -10.01 -1.59
CA THR A 81 7.90 -9.80 -2.11
C THR A 81 6.97 -9.12 -1.10
N ASN A 82 7.15 -9.35 0.21
CA ASN A 82 6.46 -8.62 1.27
C ASN A 82 6.69 -7.10 1.15
N THR A 83 7.96 -6.70 1.00
CA THR A 83 8.34 -5.28 0.91
C THR A 83 7.77 -4.66 -0.37
N GLY A 84 7.98 -5.29 -1.53
CA GLY A 84 7.42 -4.81 -2.80
C GLY A 84 5.90 -4.64 -2.75
N MET A 85 5.18 -5.59 -2.15
CA MET A 85 3.72 -5.52 -1.96
C MET A 85 3.30 -4.34 -1.08
N THR A 86 3.98 -4.14 0.06
CA THR A 86 3.65 -3.05 0.99
C THR A 86 3.92 -1.67 0.39
N VAL A 87 4.98 -1.51 -0.41
CA VAL A 87 5.28 -0.27 -1.14
C VAL A 87 4.23 -0.02 -2.23
N HIS A 88 3.77 -1.05 -2.93
CA HIS A 88 2.64 -0.93 -3.86
C HIS A 88 1.36 -0.43 -3.16
N MET A 89 1.00 -1.02 -2.02
CA MET A 89 -0.17 -0.61 -1.23
C MET A 89 -0.06 0.85 -0.79
N HIS A 90 1.11 1.25 -0.30
CA HIS A 90 1.39 2.63 0.10
C HIS A 90 1.27 3.61 -1.07
N SER A 91 1.92 3.32 -2.20
CA SER A 91 1.87 4.15 -3.40
C SER A 91 0.43 4.30 -3.95
N THR A 92 -0.41 3.27 -3.78
CA THR A 92 -1.83 3.35 -4.14
C THR A 92 -2.56 4.42 -3.34
N VAL A 93 -2.30 4.53 -2.02
CA VAL A 93 -2.85 5.62 -1.20
C VAL A 93 -2.37 6.98 -1.70
N MET A 94 -1.11 7.10 -2.11
CA MET A 94 -0.57 8.36 -2.64
C MET A 94 -1.25 8.80 -3.92
N ARG A 95 -1.58 7.85 -4.79
CA ARG A 95 -2.33 8.13 -6.02
C ARG A 95 -3.75 8.60 -5.73
N PHE A 96 -4.42 8.05 -4.71
CA PHE A 96 -5.71 8.57 -4.26
C PHE A 96 -5.61 9.98 -3.66
N ILE A 97 -4.62 10.24 -2.80
CA ILE A 97 -4.39 11.60 -2.25
C ILE A 97 -4.07 12.58 -3.38
N SER A 98 -3.28 12.19 -4.37
CA SER A 98 -2.98 13.02 -5.53
C SER A 98 -4.24 13.39 -6.31
N ALA A 99 -5.10 12.40 -6.58
CA ALA A 99 -6.32 12.56 -7.36
C ALA A 99 -7.44 13.31 -6.62
N LEU A 100 -7.61 13.08 -5.32
CA LEU A 100 -8.80 13.52 -4.56
C LEU A 100 -8.51 14.47 -3.42
N GLY A 101 -7.26 14.51 -2.94
CA GLY A 101 -6.88 15.32 -1.78
C GLY A 101 -6.93 16.81 -2.08
N THR A 102 -7.41 17.58 -1.11
CA THR A 102 -7.29 19.05 -1.11
C THR A 102 -5.82 19.47 -0.95
N ASP A 103 -5.49 20.73 -1.25
CA ASP A 103 -4.13 21.23 -1.03
C ASP A 103 -3.74 21.17 0.45
N GLN A 104 -4.69 21.38 1.37
CA GLN A 104 -4.46 21.23 2.81
C GLN A 104 -4.13 19.79 3.20
N GLN A 105 -4.88 18.81 2.68
CA GLN A 105 -4.60 17.38 2.91
C GLN A 105 -3.26 16.96 2.35
N LYS A 106 -2.92 17.42 1.14
CA LYS A 106 -1.64 17.15 0.49
C LYS A 106 -0.47 17.74 1.29
N ALA A 107 -0.62 18.98 1.76
CA ALA A 107 0.38 19.64 2.60
C ALA A 107 0.52 18.99 3.99
N LEU A 108 -0.52 18.32 4.49
CA LEU A 108 -0.46 17.56 5.75
C LEU A 108 0.19 16.18 5.56
N TYR A 109 -0.24 15.41 4.56
CA TYR A 109 0.12 14.00 4.44
C TYR A 109 1.44 13.72 3.74
N TYR A 110 1.85 14.54 2.76
CA TYR A 110 3.09 14.26 2.04
C TYR A 110 4.36 14.45 2.88
N PRO A 111 4.47 15.48 3.75
CA PRO A 111 5.62 15.61 4.66
C PRO A 111 5.79 14.40 5.59
N GLU A 112 4.71 13.79 6.07
CA GLU A 112 4.76 12.56 6.88
C GLU A 112 5.52 11.43 6.16
N ILE A 113 5.53 11.42 4.84
CA ILE A 113 6.11 10.35 4.03
C ILE A 113 7.50 10.72 3.57
N VAL A 114 7.65 11.95 3.08
CA VAL A 114 8.92 12.46 2.54
C VAL A 114 9.91 12.65 3.67
N ASP A 115 9.49 13.32 4.74
CA ASP A 115 10.39 13.74 5.83
C ASP A 115 10.49 12.71 6.95
N ASP A 116 9.40 11.97 7.24
CA ASP A 116 9.37 11.01 8.36
C ASP A 116 9.34 9.53 7.93
N GLY A 117 9.20 9.23 6.63
CA GLY A 117 9.15 7.84 6.14
C GLY A 117 7.92 7.05 6.58
N LYS A 118 6.81 7.70 6.94
CA LYS A 118 5.59 7.04 7.40
C LYS A 118 4.88 6.32 6.25
N LEU A 119 4.47 5.07 6.48
CA LEU A 119 3.66 4.29 5.52
C LEU A 119 2.18 4.45 5.78
N PHE A 120 1.40 4.41 4.70
CA PHE A 120 -0.06 4.45 4.73
C PHE A 120 -0.61 3.16 4.12
N GLY A 121 -1.55 2.49 4.77
CA GLY A 121 -2.26 1.32 4.26
C GLY A 121 -3.59 1.66 3.60
N SER A 122 -4.11 0.74 2.77
CA SER A 122 -5.44 0.88 2.14
C SER A 122 -6.25 -0.39 2.36
N TRP A 123 -7.41 -0.28 3.00
CA TRP A 123 -8.26 -1.40 3.37
C TRP A 123 -9.62 -1.32 2.67
N GLY A 124 -9.77 -2.15 1.64
CA GLY A 124 -10.98 -2.27 0.84
C GLY A 124 -11.84 -3.48 1.23
N SER A 125 -11.20 -4.65 1.31
CA SER A 125 -11.84 -5.95 1.44
C SER A 125 -12.56 -6.14 2.77
N GLU A 126 -13.69 -6.86 2.73
CA GLU A 126 -14.52 -7.18 3.89
C GLU A 126 -14.93 -8.66 3.83
N PRO A 127 -15.09 -9.34 4.98
CA PRO A 127 -15.44 -10.76 5.03
C PRO A 127 -16.71 -11.13 4.25
N GLU A 128 -17.70 -10.23 4.23
CA GLU A 128 -19.00 -10.45 3.59
C GLU A 128 -19.02 -10.07 2.11
N THR A 129 -17.94 -9.46 1.60
CA THR A 129 -17.86 -9.01 0.21
C THR A 129 -17.06 -9.97 -0.64
N ARG A 130 -17.63 -10.34 -1.81
CA ARG A 130 -16.86 -11.00 -2.86
C ARG A 130 -15.88 -9.99 -3.48
N GLY A 131 -14.71 -10.47 -3.88
CA GLY A 131 -13.71 -9.68 -4.59
C GLY A 131 -14.33 -8.98 -5.81
N GLY A 132 -14.09 -7.68 -5.94
CA GLY A 132 -14.63 -6.85 -7.03
C GLY A 132 -15.99 -6.20 -6.77
N SER A 133 -16.64 -6.46 -5.62
CA SER A 133 -17.84 -5.69 -5.23
C SER A 133 -17.50 -4.20 -5.06
N ALA A 134 -18.38 -3.32 -5.50
CA ALA A 134 -18.28 -1.88 -5.22
C ALA A 134 -18.85 -1.52 -3.83
N PHE A 135 -19.72 -2.37 -3.28
CA PHE A 135 -20.37 -2.14 -1.98
C PHE A 135 -19.43 -2.47 -0.81
N ARG A 136 -19.49 -1.63 0.22
CA ARG A 136 -18.80 -1.78 1.51
C ARG A 136 -19.84 -1.75 2.62
N HIS A 137 -19.84 -2.78 3.45
CA HIS A 137 -20.59 -2.88 4.69
C HIS A 137 -19.99 -2.00 5.78
N THR A 138 -18.70 -1.64 5.69
CA THR A 138 -18.11 -0.63 6.57
C THR A 138 -18.79 0.71 6.32
N THR A 139 -19.42 1.24 7.36
CA THR A 139 -20.19 2.47 7.30
C THR A 139 -19.38 3.65 7.82
N ILE A 140 -19.59 4.81 7.21
CA ILE A 140 -19.19 6.12 7.74
C ILE A 140 -20.44 6.96 8.00
N THR A 141 -20.51 7.58 9.18
CA THR A 141 -21.65 8.40 9.61
C THR A 141 -21.18 9.71 10.21
N PRO A 142 -21.85 10.84 9.95
CA PRO A 142 -21.54 12.11 10.61
C PRO A 142 -21.58 11.98 12.15
N ASP A 143 -20.60 12.58 12.82
CA ASP A 143 -20.53 12.67 14.28
C ASP A 143 -19.81 13.97 14.68
N GLY A 144 -20.58 14.94 15.19
CA GLY A 144 -20.08 16.29 15.46
C GLY A 144 -19.53 16.98 14.22
N GLU A 145 -18.28 17.47 14.31
CA GLU A 145 -17.56 18.12 13.21
C GLU A 145 -16.92 17.11 12.23
N GLY A 146 -16.97 15.81 12.52
CA GLY A 146 -16.33 14.77 11.71
C GLY A 146 -17.26 13.61 11.43
N TYR A 147 -16.69 12.40 11.45
CA TYR A 147 -17.41 11.16 11.20
C TYR A 147 -16.94 10.06 12.14
N VAL A 148 -17.71 8.98 12.20
CA VAL A 148 -17.29 7.71 12.82
C VAL A 148 -17.42 6.57 11.83
N LEU A 149 -16.47 5.63 11.89
CA LEU A 149 -16.44 4.40 11.12
C LEU A 149 -16.88 3.21 11.95
N ASN A 150 -17.72 2.35 11.36
CA ASN A 150 -18.10 1.06 11.95
C ASN A 150 -18.07 -0.04 10.89
N GLY A 151 -17.41 -1.16 11.20
CA GLY A 151 -17.37 -2.31 10.29
C GLY A 151 -16.24 -3.28 10.58
N VAL A 152 -16.06 -4.23 9.67
CA VAL A 152 -14.95 -5.20 9.70
C VAL A 152 -14.28 -5.22 8.34
N LYS A 153 -12.96 -5.00 8.36
CA LYS A 153 -12.08 -5.15 7.20
C LYS A 153 -11.32 -6.46 7.29
N HIS A 154 -11.03 -7.03 6.13
CA HIS A 154 -10.20 -8.23 5.98
C HIS A 154 -8.99 -7.95 5.08
N PHE A 155 -7.94 -8.75 5.20
CA PHE A 155 -6.67 -8.54 4.51
C PHE A 155 -6.09 -7.13 4.75
N CYS A 156 -6.05 -6.71 6.02
CA CYS A 156 -5.67 -5.37 6.42
C CYS A 156 -4.14 -5.19 6.40
N THR A 157 -3.54 -5.21 5.21
CA THR A 157 -2.09 -5.12 5.01
C THR A 157 -1.48 -3.94 5.75
N MET A 158 -0.33 -4.18 6.39
CA MET A 158 0.40 -3.27 7.28
C MET A 158 -0.34 -2.92 8.59
N ALA A 159 -1.27 -3.77 9.06
CA ALA A 159 -1.86 -3.60 10.39
C ALA A 159 -0.76 -3.61 11.46
N GLY A 160 -0.79 -2.63 12.36
CA GLY A 160 0.26 -2.37 13.36
C GLY A 160 1.56 -1.76 12.79
N GLY A 161 1.79 -1.82 11.48
CA GLY A 161 3.00 -1.36 10.81
C GLY A 161 2.93 0.07 10.24
N ALA A 162 1.82 0.42 9.59
CA ALA A 162 1.61 1.72 8.95
C ALA A 162 1.13 2.80 9.93
N HIS A 163 1.38 4.06 9.60
CA HIS A 163 0.99 5.24 10.39
C HIS A 163 -0.48 5.62 10.22
N ARG A 164 -1.03 5.41 9.03
CA ARG A 164 -2.43 5.69 8.69
C ARG A 164 -3.04 4.57 7.85
N TYR A 165 -4.36 4.44 7.93
CA TYR A 165 -5.13 3.50 7.14
C TYR A 165 -6.23 4.23 6.37
N MET A 166 -6.23 4.10 5.05
CA MET A 166 -7.30 4.56 4.18
C MET A 166 -8.38 3.47 4.12
N ILE A 167 -9.54 3.77 4.68
CA ILE A 167 -10.68 2.87 4.77
C ILE A 167 -11.64 3.18 3.64
N HIS A 168 -11.92 2.19 2.80
CA HIS A 168 -12.99 2.28 1.80
C HIS A 168 -14.31 1.96 2.49
N CYS A 169 -15.24 2.91 2.53
CA CYS A 169 -16.50 2.77 3.27
C CYS A 169 -17.65 3.34 2.46
N ASN A 170 -18.88 3.07 2.89
CA ASN A 170 -20.08 3.66 2.32
C ASN A 170 -20.80 4.51 3.37
N ALA A 171 -21.50 5.56 2.93
CA ALA A 171 -22.44 6.24 3.80
C ALA A 171 -23.50 5.25 4.33
N GLN A 172 -23.84 5.36 5.61
CA GLN A 172 -24.84 4.48 6.22
C GLN A 172 -26.20 4.59 5.52
N ASN A 173 -26.91 3.47 5.41
CA ASN A 173 -28.24 3.36 4.79
C ASN A 173 -28.30 3.76 3.30
N THR A 174 -27.17 3.72 2.59
CA THR A 174 -27.12 3.98 1.15
C THR A 174 -27.80 2.88 0.33
N THR A 175 -28.47 3.28 -0.75
CA THR A 175 -28.93 2.39 -1.84
C THR A 175 -28.09 2.51 -3.11
N ASP A 176 -27.12 3.44 -3.13
CA ASP A 176 -26.17 3.64 -4.22
C ASP A 176 -24.74 3.33 -3.73
N PRO A 177 -24.29 2.06 -3.87
CA PRO A 177 -22.97 1.63 -3.43
C PRO A 177 -21.82 2.42 -4.03
N ILE A 178 -21.94 2.87 -5.28
CA ILE A 178 -20.85 3.58 -5.96
C ILE A 178 -20.90 5.05 -5.56
N GLY A 179 -22.04 5.72 -5.72
CA GLY A 179 -22.18 7.16 -5.45
C GLY A 179 -22.03 7.54 -3.97
N SER A 180 -22.13 6.58 -3.04
CA SER A 180 -21.92 6.83 -1.60
C SER A 180 -20.58 6.37 -1.05
N GLN A 181 -19.70 5.84 -1.90
CA GLN A 181 -18.40 5.35 -1.45
C GLN A 181 -17.50 6.52 -1.05
N LEU A 182 -16.84 6.40 0.10
CA LEU A 182 -15.89 7.37 0.63
C LEU A 182 -14.56 6.69 0.99
N LEU A 183 -13.49 7.47 0.94
CA LEU A 183 -12.15 7.08 1.35
C LEU A 183 -11.75 7.89 2.58
N ALA A 184 -11.66 7.23 3.73
CA ALA A 184 -11.39 7.88 5.01
C ALA A 184 -10.02 7.47 5.56
N LEU A 185 -9.14 8.44 5.79
CA LEU A 185 -7.84 8.23 6.44
C LEU A 185 -7.98 8.34 7.96
N ILE A 186 -7.66 7.26 8.66
CA ILE A 186 -7.58 7.21 10.12
C ILE A 186 -6.13 6.99 10.58
N PRO A 187 -5.72 7.54 11.73
CA PRO A 187 -4.43 7.21 12.31
C PRO A 187 -4.43 5.79 12.89
N HIS A 188 -3.26 5.16 12.94
CA HIS A 188 -3.10 3.78 13.39
C HIS A 188 -3.48 3.52 14.85
N ASP A 189 -3.47 4.56 15.68
CA ASP A 189 -3.75 4.54 17.12
C ASP A 189 -5.17 5.05 17.44
N VAL A 190 -6.04 5.19 16.44
CA VAL A 190 -7.42 5.63 16.66
C VAL A 190 -8.16 4.69 17.63
N ALA A 191 -8.84 5.27 18.61
CA ALA A 191 -9.68 4.52 19.52
C ALA A 191 -10.78 3.75 18.74
N GLY A 192 -11.04 2.51 19.16
CA GLY A 192 -12.04 1.65 18.51
C GLY A 192 -11.50 0.74 17.41
N LEU A 193 -10.22 0.88 17.02
CA LEU A 193 -9.56 -0.03 16.09
C LEU A 193 -9.00 -1.25 16.83
N SER A 194 -9.38 -2.46 16.42
CA SER A 194 -8.87 -3.70 17.02
C SER A 194 -8.68 -4.83 16.03
N GLN A 195 -7.71 -5.70 16.30
CA GLN A 195 -7.42 -6.88 15.50
C GLN A 195 -8.34 -8.04 15.91
N LEU A 196 -8.86 -8.78 14.94
CA LEU A 196 -9.81 -9.88 15.17
C LEU A 196 -9.20 -11.28 15.04
N ASP A 197 -8.15 -11.43 14.22
CA ASP A 197 -7.51 -12.72 13.97
C ASP A 197 -5.99 -12.58 13.89
N VAL A 198 -5.29 -13.72 13.83
CA VAL A 198 -3.84 -13.77 13.68
C VAL A 198 -3.50 -13.98 12.21
N TRP A 199 -2.60 -13.14 11.67
CA TRP A 199 -2.07 -13.32 10.33
C TRP A 199 -1.01 -14.43 10.31
N ASN A 200 -1.37 -15.61 9.78
CA ASN A 200 -0.44 -16.71 9.55
C ASN A 200 -0.83 -17.49 8.29
N THR A 201 -0.29 -17.07 7.15
CA THR A 201 -0.62 -17.58 5.81
C THR A 201 0.55 -18.35 5.18
N LEU A 202 0.29 -19.02 4.06
CA LEU A 202 1.29 -19.80 3.32
C LEU A 202 2.51 -18.97 2.88
N GLY A 203 2.30 -17.69 2.60
CA GLY A 203 3.33 -16.73 2.22
C GLY A 203 2.81 -15.31 2.43
N MET A 204 3.62 -14.31 2.08
CA MET A 204 3.33 -12.89 2.40
C MET A 204 3.14 -12.67 3.91
N ARG A 205 3.83 -13.45 4.75
CA ARG A 205 3.63 -13.42 6.21
C ARG A 205 4.04 -12.07 6.81
N GLY A 206 5.06 -11.42 6.24
CA GLY A 206 5.53 -10.10 6.66
C GLY A 206 4.63 -8.92 6.26
N THR A 207 3.61 -9.11 5.42
CA THR A 207 2.66 -8.02 5.12
C THR A 207 1.77 -7.68 6.32
N VAL A 208 1.58 -8.64 7.25
CA VAL A 208 0.69 -8.55 8.43
C VAL A 208 -0.68 -8.00 8.02
N SER A 209 -1.54 -8.90 7.54
CA SER A 209 -2.83 -8.55 6.93
C SER A 209 -4.05 -9.17 7.63
N PRO A 210 -4.19 -9.06 8.98
CA PRO A 210 -5.29 -9.66 9.71
C PRO A 210 -6.64 -9.01 9.36
N SER A 211 -7.73 -9.56 9.90
CA SER A 211 -9.00 -8.85 10.02
C SER A 211 -8.93 -7.77 11.09
N MET A 212 -9.53 -6.61 10.82
CA MET A 212 -9.59 -5.48 11.73
C MET A 212 -11.04 -5.04 11.92
N LYS A 213 -11.45 -4.81 13.16
CA LYS A 213 -12.72 -4.20 13.54
C LYS A 213 -12.56 -2.70 13.71
N LEU A 214 -13.50 -1.96 13.16
CA LEU A 214 -13.71 -0.55 13.43
C LEU A 214 -14.98 -0.41 14.29
N ASP A 215 -14.83 0.07 15.52
CA ASP A 215 -15.92 0.33 16.45
C ASP A 215 -15.92 1.80 16.85
N LYS A 216 -16.73 2.61 16.17
CA LYS A 216 -16.78 4.07 16.33
C LYS A 216 -15.42 4.74 16.19
N CYS A 217 -14.60 4.30 15.23
CA CYS A 217 -13.31 4.94 14.97
C CYS A 217 -13.55 6.35 14.42
N ALA A 218 -13.05 7.36 15.12
CA ALA A 218 -13.23 8.75 14.72
C ALA A 218 -12.46 9.07 13.43
N VAL A 219 -13.08 9.87 12.57
CA VAL A 219 -12.51 10.44 11.36
C VAL A 219 -12.71 11.95 11.42
N THR A 220 -11.64 12.72 11.29
CA THR A 220 -11.75 14.19 11.19
C THR A 220 -12.45 14.59 9.89
N LYS A 221 -13.04 15.77 9.83
CA LYS A 221 -13.57 16.34 8.57
C LYS A 221 -12.56 16.26 7.43
N ASP A 222 -11.33 16.69 7.71
CA ASP A 222 -10.21 16.68 6.76
C ASP A 222 -9.62 15.28 6.54
N GLY A 223 -10.17 14.24 7.18
CA GLY A 223 -9.75 12.84 7.01
C GLY A 223 -10.43 12.14 5.83
N VAL A 224 -11.47 12.73 5.24
CA VAL A 224 -12.18 12.18 4.08
C VAL A 224 -11.61 12.76 2.78
N LEU A 225 -11.23 11.90 1.84
CA LEU A 225 -10.69 12.31 0.54
C LEU A 225 -11.81 12.41 -0.50
N GLY A 226 -11.93 13.58 -1.12
CA GLY A 226 -12.91 13.85 -2.18
C GLY A 226 -14.37 13.75 -1.72
N GLU A 227 -15.27 13.83 -2.69
CA GLU A 227 -16.71 13.69 -2.50
C GLU A 227 -17.16 12.23 -2.68
N PRO A 228 -18.35 11.85 -2.16
CA PRO A 228 -18.93 10.52 -2.35
C PRO A 228 -18.89 10.05 -3.82
N GLY A 229 -18.40 8.82 -4.02
CA GLY A 229 -18.27 8.14 -5.30
C GLY A 229 -17.09 8.55 -6.18
N GLN A 230 -16.40 9.65 -5.89
CA GLN A 230 -15.29 10.12 -6.73
C GLN A 230 -14.14 9.11 -6.79
N GLY A 231 -13.88 8.38 -5.71
CA GLY A 231 -12.86 7.32 -5.64
C GLY A 231 -12.94 6.30 -6.78
N PHE A 232 -14.16 5.94 -7.18
CA PHE A 232 -14.41 4.94 -8.22
C PHE A 232 -13.95 5.40 -9.62
N TYR A 233 -13.99 6.71 -9.87
CA TYR A 233 -13.71 7.31 -11.18
C TYR A 233 -12.28 7.83 -11.35
N THR A 234 -11.43 7.69 -10.32
CA THR A 234 -10.03 8.17 -10.37
C THR A 234 -9.12 7.39 -11.32
N GLY A 235 -9.50 6.17 -11.73
CA GLY A 235 -8.60 5.26 -12.46
C GLY A 235 -7.59 4.52 -11.56
N VAL A 236 -7.50 4.86 -10.27
CA VAL A 236 -6.50 4.28 -9.34
C VAL A 236 -6.82 2.82 -9.06
N THR A 237 -8.09 2.50 -8.80
CA THR A 237 -8.56 1.12 -8.57
C THR A 237 -8.30 0.22 -9.79
N GLN A 238 -8.50 0.75 -11.00
CA GLN A 238 -8.30 0.04 -12.26
C GLN A 238 -6.80 -0.26 -12.49
N GLY A 239 -5.93 0.68 -12.13
CA GLY A 239 -4.47 0.51 -12.21
C GLY A 239 -3.85 -0.25 -11.04
N PHE A 240 -4.64 -0.63 -10.02
CA PHE A 240 -4.16 -1.32 -8.82
C PHE A 240 -3.57 -2.69 -9.17
N SER A 241 -4.26 -3.47 -10.02
CA SER A 241 -3.84 -4.82 -10.40
C SER A 241 -2.46 -4.91 -11.04
N ILE A 242 -1.98 -3.83 -11.64
CA ILE A 242 -0.66 -3.79 -12.29
C ILE A 242 0.46 -3.89 -11.23
N GLY A 243 0.26 -3.36 -10.03
CA GLY A 243 1.23 -3.50 -8.93
C GLY A 243 1.33 -4.93 -8.39
N PHE A 244 0.22 -5.67 -8.33
CA PHE A 244 0.26 -7.11 -8.03
C PHE A 244 1.05 -7.88 -9.08
N ALA A 245 0.80 -7.61 -10.37
CA ALA A 245 1.54 -8.24 -11.46
C ALA A 245 3.05 -7.98 -11.34
N ALA A 246 3.44 -6.72 -11.08
CA ALA A 246 4.83 -6.34 -10.84
C ALA A 246 5.46 -7.15 -9.69
N ALA A 247 4.78 -7.22 -8.55
CA ALA A 247 5.29 -7.95 -7.38
C ALA A 247 5.50 -9.45 -7.67
N TYR A 248 4.55 -10.08 -8.37
CA TYR A 248 4.66 -11.50 -8.71
C TYR A 248 5.68 -11.78 -9.80
N ILE A 249 5.83 -10.89 -10.78
CA ILE A 249 6.90 -10.98 -11.78
C ILE A 249 8.27 -10.88 -11.10
N GLY A 250 8.45 -9.93 -10.17
CA GLY A 250 9.68 -9.80 -9.39
C GLY A 250 10.02 -11.07 -8.61
N ALA A 251 9.03 -11.65 -7.92
CA ALA A 251 9.21 -12.91 -7.20
C ALA A 251 9.57 -14.08 -8.14
N ALA A 252 8.90 -14.19 -9.29
CA ALA A 252 9.19 -15.23 -10.29
C ALA A 252 10.58 -15.08 -10.90
N GLN A 253 11.02 -13.84 -11.17
CA GLN A 253 12.35 -13.56 -11.69
C GLN A 253 13.42 -13.97 -10.67
N ALA A 254 13.26 -13.64 -9.39
CA ALA A 254 14.19 -14.07 -8.34
C ALA A 254 14.29 -15.60 -8.24
N ALA A 255 13.16 -16.32 -8.33
CA ALA A 255 13.15 -17.79 -8.33
C ALA A 255 13.87 -18.38 -9.56
N LEU A 256 13.70 -17.78 -10.73
CA LEU A 256 14.39 -18.18 -11.96
C LEU A 256 15.91 -17.95 -11.84
N ASP A 257 16.33 -16.78 -11.36
CA ASP A 257 17.73 -16.42 -11.21
C ASP A 257 18.43 -17.36 -10.21
N PHE A 258 17.80 -17.64 -9.07
CA PHE A 258 18.28 -18.63 -8.11
C PHE A 258 18.42 -20.02 -8.74
N THR A 259 17.39 -20.48 -9.47
CA THR A 259 17.41 -21.79 -10.13
C THR A 259 18.56 -21.87 -11.15
N ARG A 260 18.75 -20.81 -11.93
CA ARG A 260 19.83 -20.71 -12.91
C ARG A 260 21.21 -20.76 -12.24
N GLU A 261 21.39 -20.04 -11.12
CA GLU A 261 22.64 -20.06 -10.36
C GLU A 261 22.96 -21.47 -9.85
N VAL A 262 21.98 -22.15 -9.25
CA VAL A 262 22.12 -23.52 -8.76
C VAL A 262 22.52 -24.47 -9.90
N CYS A 263 21.82 -24.42 -11.03
CA CYS A 263 22.11 -25.29 -12.18
C CYS A 263 23.49 -25.06 -12.81
N LEU A 264 24.02 -23.84 -12.76
CA LEU A 264 25.35 -23.52 -13.32
C LEU A 264 26.49 -23.87 -12.37
N ASN A 265 26.25 -23.81 -11.06
CA ASN A 265 27.30 -23.90 -10.05
C ASN A 265 27.31 -25.24 -9.29
N GLN A 266 26.23 -26.02 -9.33
CA GLN A 266 26.17 -27.33 -8.69
C GLN A 266 26.31 -28.45 -9.74
N SER A 267 27.28 -29.34 -9.53
CA SER A 267 27.31 -30.64 -10.21
C SER A 267 26.46 -31.60 -9.38
N PHE A 268 25.37 -32.09 -9.95
CA PHE A 268 24.52 -33.14 -9.35
C PHE A 268 25.18 -34.52 -9.50
#